data_AF-A0A5S3PBL1-F1
#
_entry.id   AF-A0A5S3PBL1-F1
#
_cell.length_a   1.000
_cell.length_b   1.000
_cell.length_c   1.000
_cell.angle_alpha   90.00
_cell.angle_beta   90.00
_cell.angle_gamma   90.00
#
_symmetry.space_group_name_H-M   'P 1'
#
loop_
_entity.id
_entity.type
_entity.pdbx_description
1 polymer ?
#
loop_
_entity_poly.entity_id
_entity_poly.type
_entity_poly.pdbx_seq_one_letter_code
_entity_poly.pdbx_strand_id
1 'polypeptide(L)'
;MTKTRLAFIAIGLCSVLLLFQTWVLGDNFETPWFVWLPILGILGWSLWQLRAPPDPASKLFDFNPKRGLLYFFLGLLIFPLTLSIDAIFGADISMTDAALFTAGGSILIGLIGVFTEHVNV
;
A
#
# COMPACT_ATOMS: atom_id res chain seq x y z
N MET A 1 0.52 27.20 -11.26
CA MET A 1 0.84 26.01 -10.43
C MET A 1 0.40 24.77 -11.20
N THR A 2 1.26 23.78 -11.44
CA THR A 2 0.92 22.61 -12.28
C THR A 2 0.08 21.59 -11.50
N LYS A 3 -0.82 20.86 -12.19
CA LYS A 3 -1.72 19.85 -11.58
C LYS A 3 -0.96 18.80 -10.75
N THR A 4 0.23 18.42 -11.21
CA THR A 4 1.14 17.50 -10.52
C THR A 4 1.65 18.04 -9.18
N ARG A 5 1.99 19.34 -9.11
CA ARG A 5 2.43 19.98 -7.85
C ARG A 5 1.31 20.05 -6.82
N LEU A 6 0.07 20.27 -7.27
CA LEU A 6 -1.11 20.24 -6.40
C LEU A 6 -1.36 18.84 -5.83
N ALA A 7 -1.18 17.79 -6.63
CA ALA A 7 -1.30 16.40 -6.16
C ALA A 7 -0.26 16.05 -5.08
N PHE A 8 1.00 16.44 -5.25
CA PHE A 8 2.03 16.22 -4.23
C PHE A 8 1.76 16.99 -2.93
N ILE A 9 1.27 18.23 -3.03
CA ILE A 9 0.90 19.03 -1.85
C ILE A 9 -0.29 18.42 -1.12
N ALA A 10 -1.29 17.93 -1.85
CA ALA A 10 -2.44 17.26 -1.29
C ALA A 10 -2.06 15.94 -0.57
N ILE A 11 -1.17 15.14 -1.15
CA ILE A 11 -0.62 13.94 -0.51
C ILE A 11 0.16 14.32 0.76
N GLY A 12 1.03 15.33 0.68
CA GLY A 12 1.78 15.82 1.84
C GLY A 12 0.87 16.28 2.98
N LEU A 13 -0.19 17.02 2.67
CA LEU A 13 -1.21 17.45 3.64
C LEU A 13 -1.95 16.26 4.27
N CYS A 14 -2.31 15.24 3.49
CA CYS A 14 -2.95 14.04 4.02
C CYS A 14 -2.02 13.28 4.96
N SER A 15 -0.74 13.13 4.61
CA SER A 15 0.27 12.47 5.45
C SER A 15 0.51 13.23 6.76
N VAL A 16 0.54 14.56 6.73
CA VAL A 16 0.69 15.40 7.93
C VAL A 16 -0.54 15.31 8.82
N LEU A 17 -1.75 15.28 8.25
CA LEU A 17 -2.99 15.10 9.00
C LEU A 17 -3.07 13.72 9.68
N LEU A 18 -2.64 12.66 8.98
CA LEU A 18 -2.54 11.31 9.54
C LEU A 18 -1.53 11.26 10.70
N LEU A 19 -0.34 11.85 10.52
CA LEU A 19 0.68 11.95 11.57
C LEU A 19 0.22 12.78 12.77
N PHE A 20 -0.50 13.88 12.52
CA PHE A 20 -1.06 14.70 13.59
C PHE A 20 -2.09 13.91 14.40
N GLN A 21 -2.93 13.12 13.76
CA GLN A 21 -3.89 12.28 14.47
C GLN A 21 -3.20 11.20 15.32
N THR A 22 -2.24 10.46 14.77
CA THR A 22 -1.55 9.41 15.53
C THR A 22 -0.72 9.98 16.67
N TRP A 23 -0.11 11.16 16.48
CA TRP A 23 0.80 11.75 17.48
C TRP A 23 0.12 12.63 18.52
N VAL A 24 -0.94 13.36 18.15
CA VAL A 24 -1.60 14.35 19.04
C VAL A 24 -2.89 13.80 19.65
N LEU A 25 -3.68 13.04 18.89
CA LEU A 25 -4.97 12.54 19.38
C LEU A 25 -4.82 11.18 20.08
N GLY A 26 -3.75 10.44 19.80
CA GLY A 26 -3.45 9.14 20.41
C GLY A 26 -4.46 8.05 20.04
N ASP A 27 -4.13 6.78 20.33
CA ASP A 27 -4.91 5.61 19.91
C ASP A 27 -6.32 5.53 20.52
N ASN A 28 -6.62 6.37 21.53
CA ASN A 28 -7.90 6.38 22.24
C ASN A 28 -8.97 7.27 21.59
N PHE A 29 -8.64 7.98 20.50
CA PHE A 29 -9.59 8.86 19.82
C PHE A 29 -10.23 8.14 18.62
N GLU A 30 -11.34 7.44 18.87
CA GLU A 30 -12.16 6.81 17.83
C GLU A 30 -12.77 7.89 16.92
N THR A 31 -12.05 8.18 15.84
CA THR A 31 -12.53 9.15 14.86
C THR A 31 -13.57 8.47 13.97
N PRO A 32 -14.79 9.01 13.85
CA PRO A 32 -15.83 8.38 13.06
C PRO A 32 -15.35 8.13 11.62
N TRP A 33 -15.62 6.93 11.09
CA TRP A 33 -15.03 6.49 9.83
C TRP A 33 -15.33 7.42 8.62
N PHE A 34 -16.43 8.16 8.67
CA PHE A 34 -16.83 9.09 7.61
C PHE A 34 -15.96 10.35 7.53
N VAL A 35 -15.21 10.69 8.59
CA VAL A 35 -14.24 11.81 8.60
C VAL A 35 -13.09 11.55 7.62
N TRP A 36 -12.85 10.29 7.27
CA TRP A 36 -11.84 9.89 6.29
C TRP A 36 -12.29 10.03 4.83
N LEU A 37 -13.59 10.13 4.56
CA LEU A 37 -14.10 10.18 3.18
C LEU A 37 -13.54 11.35 2.36
N PRO A 38 -13.44 12.58 2.88
CA PRO A 38 -12.82 13.69 2.15
C PRO A 38 -11.33 13.47 1.93
N ILE A 39 -10.62 12.89 2.91
CA ILE A 39 -9.19 12.60 2.84
C ILE A 39 -8.92 11.55 1.77
N LEU A 40 -9.68 10.46 1.78
CA LEU A 40 -9.61 9.41 0.76
C LEU A 40 -9.97 9.93 -0.64
N GLY A 41 -10.95 10.84 -0.74
CA GLY A 41 -11.31 11.51 -1.99
C GLY A 41 -10.18 12.37 -2.55
N ILE A 42 -9.54 13.17 -1.70
CA ILE A 42 -8.38 14.00 -2.08
C ILE A 42 -7.19 13.13 -2.45
N LEU A 43 -6.93 12.06 -1.71
CA LEU A 43 -5.85 11.12 -1.97
C LEU A 43 -6.09 10.39 -3.31
N GLY A 44 -7.30 9.86 -3.52
CA GLY A 44 -7.69 9.20 -4.77
C GLY A 44 -7.61 10.13 -5.97
N TRP A 45 -8.06 11.37 -5.85
CA TRP A 45 -7.92 12.39 -6.90
C TRP A 45 -6.44 12.72 -7.18
N SER A 46 -5.62 12.84 -6.14
CA SER A 46 -4.19 13.15 -6.28
C SER A 46 -3.45 12.01 -6.96
N LEU A 47 -3.73 10.77 -6.58
CA LEU A 47 -3.20 9.56 -7.23
C LEU A 47 -3.66 9.47 -8.68
N TRP A 48 -4.91 9.83 -8.98
CA TRP A 48 -5.43 9.87 -10.34
C TRP A 48 -4.69 10.88 -11.23
N GLN A 49 -4.33 12.05 -10.69
CA GLN A 49 -3.57 13.08 -11.43
C GLN A 49 -2.10 12.70 -11.61
N LEU A 50 -1.55 11.85 -10.73
CA LEU A 50 -0.20 11.32 -10.84
C LEU A 50 -0.12 10.07 -11.72
N ARG A 51 -1.26 9.45 -12.03
CA ARG A 51 -1.33 8.31 -12.94
C ARG A 51 -0.88 8.76 -14.33
N ALA A 52 0.12 8.07 -14.88
CA ALA A 52 0.48 8.22 -16.29
C ALA A 52 -0.75 7.87 -17.15
N PRO A 53 -1.00 8.58 -18.27
CA PRO A 53 -2.07 8.18 -19.18
C PRO A 53 -1.87 6.70 -19.57
N PRO A 54 -2.95 5.90 -19.63
CA PRO A 54 -2.83 4.51 -20.02
C PRO A 54 -2.20 4.45 -21.40
N ASP A 55 -1.07 3.76 -21.49
CA ASP A 55 -0.38 3.55 -22.75
C ASP A 55 -1.31 2.72 -23.65
N PRO A 56 -1.74 3.18 -24.84
CA PRO A 56 -2.65 2.44 -25.71
C PRO A 56 -2.07 1.09 -26.19
N ALA A 57 -0.77 0.85 -25.99
CA ALA A 57 -0.12 -0.44 -26.24
C ALA A 57 -0.04 -1.37 -25.01
N SER A 58 -0.55 -0.93 -23.84
CA SER A 58 -0.58 -1.76 -22.64
C SER A 58 -1.48 -2.98 -22.87
N LYS A 59 -0.88 -4.16 -22.86
CA LYS A 59 -1.64 -5.39 -22.74
C LYS A 59 -2.28 -5.36 -21.35
N LEU A 60 -3.61 -5.23 -21.30
CA LEU A 60 -4.43 -5.38 -20.09
C LEU A 60 -4.14 -6.67 -19.31
N PHE A 61 -3.47 -7.63 -19.95
CA PHE A 61 -3.04 -8.88 -19.39
C PHE A 61 -1.62 -9.22 -19.87
N ASP A 62 -0.64 -9.02 -19.00
CA ASP A 62 0.77 -9.37 -19.26
C ASP A 62 1.18 -10.51 -18.32
N PHE A 63 1.20 -11.73 -18.82
CA PHE A 63 1.63 -12.91 -18.06
C PHE A 63 3.17 -12.90 -17.94
N ASN A 64 3.68 -12.51 -16.78
CA ASN A 64 5.12 -12.47 -16.51
C ASN A 64 5.50 -13.25 -15.23
N PRO A 65 5.86 -14.53 -15.35
CA PRO A 65 6.18 -15.37 -14.20
C PRO A 65 7.45 -14.91 -13.46
N LYS A 66 8.40 -14.23 -14.13
CA LYS A 66 9.60 -13.68 -13.47
C LYS A 66 9.23 -12.55 -12.50
N ARG A 67 8.25 -11.73 -12.86
CA ARG A 67 7.73 -10.66 -12.00
C ARG A 67 6.95 -11.21 -10.81
N GLY A 68 6.14 -12.25 -11.03
CA GLY A 68 5.49 -12.96 -9.92
C GLY A 68 6.50 -13.54 -8.93
N LEU A 69 7.59 -14.11 -9.41
CA LEU A 69 8.68 -14.61 -8.56
C LEU A 69 9.35 -13.49 -7.75
N LEU A 70 9.61 -12.34 -8.38
CA LEU A 70 10.14 -11.16 -7.70
C LEU A 70 9.23 -10.71 -6.55
N TYR A 71 7.93 -10.58 -6.81
CA TYR A 71 6.96 -10.16 -5.80
C TYR A 71 6.76 -11.20 -4.69
N PHE A 72 6.84 -12.49 -5.01
CA PHE A 72 6.85 -13.55 -4.00
C PHE A 72 8.00 -13.37 -3.01
N PHE A 73 9.23 -13.13 -3.49
CA PHE A 73 10.38 -12.89 -2.62
C PHE A 73 10.29 -11.57 -1.86
N LEU A 74 9.74 -10.52 -2.47
CA LEU A 74 9.44 -9.27 -1.77
C LEU A 74 8.43 -9.47 -0.65
N GLY A 75 7.38 -10.28 -0.88
CA GLY A 75 6.44 -10.67 0.17
C GLY A 75 7.14 -11.36 1.34
N LEU A 76 8.07 -12.28 1.05
CA LEU A 76 8.81 -13.01 2.10
C LEU A 76 9.68 -12.08 2.94
N LEU A 77 10.06 -10.91 2.42
CA LEU A 77 10.79 -9.89 3.16
C LEU A 77 9.84 -8.94 3.92
N ILE A 78 8.78 -8.47 3.26
CA ILE A 78 7.90 -7.43 3.79
C ILE A 78 6.98 -7.96 4.89
N PHE A 79 6.40 -9.16 4.73
CA PHE A 79 5.43 -9.68 5.71
C PHE A 79 6.03 -9.97 7.10
N PRO A 80 7.26 -10.53 7.22
CA PRO A 80 7.90 -10.64 8.52
C PRO A 80 8.24 -9.30 9.15
N LEU A 81 8.59 -8.29 8.33
CA LEU A 81 8.82 -6.93 8.82
C LEU A 81 7.54 -6.32 9.39
N THR A 82 6.40 -6.49 8.71
CA THR A 82 5.10 -6.01 9.24
C THR A 82 4.73 -6.72 10.54
N LEU A 83 4.92 -8.05 10.62
CA LEU A 83 4.67 -8.79 11.85
C LEU A 83 5.63 -8.39 12.98
N SER A 84 6.86 -8.01 12.66
CA SER A 84 7.83 -7.53 13.65
C SER A 84 7.42 -6.19 14.25
N ILE A 85 6.81 -5.32 13.43
CA ILE A 85 6.22 -4.06 13.91
C ILE A 85 5.07 -4.35 14.86
N ASP A 86 4.12 -5.21 14.48
CA ASP A 86 2.97 -5.56 15.32
C ASP A 86 3.41 -6.22 16.65
N ALA A 87 4.45 -7.06 16.62
CA ALA A 87 5.03 -7.65 17.82
C ALA A 87 5.65 -6.60 18.76
N ILE A 88 6.29 -5.55 18.23
CA ILE A 88 6.83 -4.44 19.04
C ILE A 88 5.69 -3.68 19.75
N PHE A 89 4.51 -3.60 19.13
CA PHE A 89 3.32 -2.97 19.71
C PHE A 89 2.51 -3.91 20.62
N GLY A 90 3.05 -5.08 20.97
CA GLY A 90 2.47 -5.97 21.97
C GLY A 90 1.47 -6.99 21.43
N ALA A 91 1.43 -7.24 20.12
CA ALA A 91 0.65 -8.33 19.56
C ALA A 91 1.25 -9.69 19.94
N ASP A 92 0.43 -10.59 20.50
CA ASP A 92 0.79 -12.00 20.69
C ASP A 92 0.69 -12.73 19.34
N ILE A 93 1.83 -12.95 18.70
CA ILE A 93 1.90 -13.61 17.40
C ILE A 93 2.44 -15.03 17.57
N SER A 94 1.57 -16.02 17.29
CA SER A 94 1.98 -17.41 17.18
C SER A 94 2.93 -17.59 15.99
N MET A 95 4.03 -18.34 16.20
CA MET A 95 4.98 -18.64 15.10
C MET A 95 4.33 -19.35 13.92
N THR A 96 3.32 -20.20 14.18
CA THR A 96 2.58 -20.89 13.12
C THR A 96 1.76 -19.90 12.29
N ASP A 97 1.10 -18.96 12.95
CA ASP A 97 0.26 -17.95 12.28
C ASP A 97 1.13 -16.95 11.51
N ALA A 98 2.27 -16.56 12.07
CA ALA A 98 3.27 -15.73 11.40
C ALA A 98 3.80 -16.40 10.11
N ALA A 99 4.11 -17.70 10.18
CA ALA A 99 4.60 -18.46 9.05
C ALA A 99 3.53 -18.61 7.96
N LEU A 100 2.28 -18.90 8.34
CA LEU A 100 1.16 -19.01 7.42
C LEU A 100 0.80 -17.67 6.77
N PHE A 101 0.80 -16.58 7.54
CA PHE A 101 0.56 -15.24 7.04
C PHE A 101 1.65 -14.83 6.03
N THR A 102 2.92 -15.04 6.39
CA THR A 102 4.05 -14.73 5.51
C THR A 102 4.01 -15.56 4.24
N ALA A 103 3.88 -16.88 4.35
CA ALA A 103 3.86 -17.76 3.18
C ALA A 103 2.63 -17.50 2.30
N GLY A 104 1.45 -17.37 2.90
CA GLY A 104 0.20 -17.11 2.19
C GLY A 104 0.19 -15.75 1.50
N GLY A 105 0.61 -14.69 2.20
CA GLY A 105 0.76 -13.36 1.64
C GLY A 105 1.74 -13.32 0.48
N SER A 106 2.89 -13.99 0.62
CA SER A 106 3.92 -14.05 -0.42
C SER A 106 3.45 -14.79 -1.67
N ILE A 107 2.76 -15.92 -1.50
CA ILE A 107 2.17 -16.65 -2.63
C ILE A 107 1.14 -15.76 -3.34
N LEU A 108 0.26 -15.11 -2.57
CA LEU A 108 -0.80 -14.28 -3.12
C LEU A 108 -0.25 -13.08 -3.91
N ILE A 109 0.71 -12.34 -3.34
CA ILE A 109 1.32 -11.20 -4.03
C ILE A 109 2.17 -11.64 -5.23
N GLY A 110 2.80 -12.82 -5.15
CA GLY A 110 3.49 -13.43 -6.27
C GLY A 110 2.53 -13.75 -7.42
N LEU A 111 1.38 -14.36 -7.12
CA LEU A 111 0.34 -14.66 -8.11
C LEU A 111 -0.24 -13.39 -8.74
N ILE A 112 -0.60 -12.39 -7.93
CA ILE A 112 -1.04 -11.07 -8.44
C ILE A 112 0.03 -10.47 -9.34
N GLY A 113 1.28 -10.59 -8.90
CA GLY A 113 2.47 -10.15 -9.59
C GLY A 113 2.70 -10.74 -10.98
N VAL A 114 2.21 -11.96 -11.22
CA VAL A 114 2.24 -12.57 -12.56
C VAL A 114 1.39 -11.76 -13.54
N PHE A 115 0.31 -11.15 -13.08
CA PHE A 115 -0.73 -10.53 -13.91
C PHE A 115 -0.76 -9.00 -13.88
N THR A 116 0.08 -8.33 -13.08
CA THR A 116 0.14 -6.87 -13.06
C THR A 116 0.64 -6.30 -14.40
N GLU A 117 0.25 -5.08 -14.75
CA GLU A 117 0.75 -4.46 -15.99
C GLU A 117 2.27 -4.18 -15.93
N HIS A 118 2.88 -4.01 -17.11
CA HIS A 118 4.24 -3.48 -17.23
C HIS A 118 4.26 -2.04 -16.68
N VAL A 119 4.61 -1.89 -15.40
CA VAL A 119 5.18 -0.64 -14.91
C VAL A 119 6.65 -0.70 -15.35
N ASN A 120 7.00 0.07 -16.40
CA ASN A 120 8.40 0.33 -16.71
C ASN A 120 9.03 0.95 -15.45
N VAL A 121 9.78 0.14 -14.70
CA VAL A 121 10.65 0.59 -13.62
C VAL A 121 11.93 1.13 -14.23
#